data_AF-A0A952KUY9-F1
#
_entry.id   AF-A0A952KUY9-F1
#
_cell.length_a   1.000
_cell.length_b   1.000
_cell.length_c   1.000
_cell.angle_alpha   90.00
_cell.angle_beta   90.00
_cell.angle_gamma   90.00
#
_symmetry.space_group_name_H-M   'P 1'
#
loop_
_entity.id
_entity.type
_entity.pdbx_description
1 polymer ?
#
loop_
_entity_poly.entity_id
_entity_poly.type
_entity_poly.pdbx_seq_one_letter_code
_entity_poly.pdbx_strand_id
1 'polypeptide(L)'
;MSQAGYEVVLSDEVVDTSVPQYDASGYWTHQLRWYRTVRDARPGGYFGLPTTYCVPWAVATVIASGFDLWSFSLLSMALLARITVCLSIGVGVLRDGQVLRDLWLIPFKDVACLLLWLCGLLDDTIEWRGETFRLDKGKLIRAN
;
A
#
# COMPACT_ATOMS: atom_id res chain seq x y z
N MET A 1 3.39 18.06 25.72
CA MET A 1 4.79 17.85 26.09
C MET A 1 5.59 19.15 26.09
N SER A 2 5.66 19.92 25.00
CA SER A 2 6.33 21.24 25.01
C SER A 2 5.68 22.27 25.96
N GLN A 3 4.35 22.29 26.04
CA GLN A 3 3.62 23.17 27.00
C GLN A 3 3.77 22.76 28.47
N ALA A 4 4.29 21.55 28.74
CA ALA A 4 4.50 21.06 30.10
C ALA A 4 5.94 21.25 30.59
N GLY A 5 6.79 21.97 29.84
CA GLY A 5 8.16 22.30 30.24
C GLY A 5 9.19 21.18 30.07
N TYR A 6 8.81 20.07 29.43
CA TYR A 6 9.74 18.98 29.14
C TYR A 6 10.58 19.28 27.90
N GLU A 7 11.88 18.99 27.99
CA GLU A 7 12.82 19.04 26.88
C GLU A 7 12.58 17.87 25.93
N VAL A 8 12.51 18.15 24.63
CA VAL A 8 12.38 17.14 23.58
C VAL A 8 13.78 16.75 23.13
N VAL A 9 14.24 15.57 23.53
CA VAL A 9 15.53 15.01 23.12
C VAL A 9 15.28 13.89 22.11
N LEU A 10 16.08 13.84 21.04
CA LEU A 10 16.07 12.74 20.08
C LEU A 10 17.00 11.63 20.59
N SER A 11 16.54 10.39 20.54
CA SER A 11 17.38 9.22 20.83
C SER A 11 18.29 8.95 19.63
N ASP A 12 19.58 8.72 19.87
CA ASP A 12 20.55 8.33 18.84
C ASP A 12 20.42 6.85 18.43
N GLU A 13 19.59 6.08 19.13
CA GLU A 13 19.32 4.67 18.84
C GLU A 13 18.55 4.49 17.53
N VAL A 14 19.00 3.57 16.69
CA VAL A 14 18.29 3.17 15.47
C VAL A 14 17.09 2.31 15.86
N VAL A 15 15.89 2.87 15.71
CA VAL A 15 14.65 2.13 15.92
C VAL A 15 14.43 1.18 14.74
N ASP A 16 14.45 -0.13 15.04
CA ASP A 16 14.11 -1.14 14.05
C ASP A 16 12.60 -1.37 13.99
N THR A 17 12.08 -1.66 12.79
CA THR A 17 10.64 -1.87 12.58
C THR A 17 10.35 -3.36 12.45
N SER A 18 9.74 -3.95 13.48
CA SER A 18 9.24 -5.31 13.40
C SER A 18 7.84 -5.33 12.81
N VAL A 19 7.64 -6.13 11.76
CA VAL A 19 6.32 -6.39 11.18
C VAL A 19 5.80 -7.69 11.79
N PRO A 20 4.64 -7.68 12.47
CA PRO A 20 4.02 -8.91 12.97
C PRO A 20 3.69 -9.86 11.82
N GLN A 21 3.73 -11.17 12.08
CA GLN A 21 3.13 -12.11 11.14
C GLN A 21 1.62 -11.91 11.12
N TYR A 22 1.09 -11.63 9.93
CA TYR A 22 -0.33 -11.51 9.69
C TYR A 22 -0.83 -12.71 8.90
N ASP A 23 -2.02 -13.19 9.23
CA ASP A 23 -2.82 -13.98 8.31
C ASP A 23 -3.39 -13.08 7.18
N ALA A 24 -4.01 -13.67 6.17
CA ALA A 24 -4.54 -12.91 5.03
C ALA A 24 -5.58 -11.87 5.44
N SER A 25 -6.43 -12.20 6.41
CA SER A 25 -7.47 -11.30 6.94
C SER A 25 -6.85 -10.14 7.73
N GLY A 26 -5.92 -10.43 8.64
CA GLY A 26 -5.19 -9.42 9.41
C GLY A 26 -4.39 -8.48 8.51
N TYR A 27 -3.77 -9.01 7.44
CA TYR A 27 -3.11 -8.19 6.44
C TYR A 27 -4.10 -7.24 5.74
N TRP A 28 -5.25 -7.76 5.30
CA TRP A 28 -6.28 -6.95 4.63
C TRP A 28 -6.80 -5.83 5.53
N THR A 29 -7.19 -6.13 6.77
CA THR A 29 -7.66 -5.14 7.75
C THR A 29 -6.58 -4.11 8.07
N HIS A 30 -5.34 -4.54 8.23
CA HIS A 30 -4.20 -3.64 8.46
C HIS A 30 -4.01 -2.67 7.28
N GLN A 31 -4.01 -3.20 6.05
CA GLN A 31 -3.82 -2.37 4.85
C GLN A 31 -4.99 -1.40 4.66
N LEU A 32 -6.24 -1.86 4.81
CA LEU A 32 -7.41 -0.98 4.72
C LEU A 32 -7.35 0.19 5.69
N ARG A 33 -6.93 -0.08 6.94
CA ARG A 33 -6.69 0.98 7.91
C ARG A 33 -5.64 1.98 7.42
N TRP A 34 -4.53 1.49 6.87
CA TRP A 34 -3.48 2.37 6.34
C TRP A 34 -4.01 3.24 5.20
N TYR A 35 -4.71 2.67 4.22
CA TYR A 35 -5.32 3.43 3.12
C TYR A 35 -6.29 4.50 3.63
N ARG A 36 -7.18 4.16 4.57
CA ARG A 36 -8.11 5.14 5.18
C ARG A 36 -7.39 6.27 5.89
N THR A 37 -6.29 5.96 6.60
CA THR A 37 -5.45 6.97 7.27
C THR A 37 -4.76 7.88 6.26
N VAL A 38 -4.23 7.34 5.16
CA VAL A 38 -3.61 8.13 4.08
C VAL A 38 -4.65 9.04 3.40
N ARG A 39 -5.86 8.54 3.17
CA ARG A 39 -6.97 9.31 2.59
C ARG A 39 -7.32 10.53 3.43
N ASP A 40 -7.41 10.36 4.74
CA ASP A 40 -7.73 11.43 5.68
C ASP A 40 -6.56 12.42 5.83
N ALA A 41 -5.33 11.93 5.95
CA ALA A 41 -4.15 12.78 6.14
C ALA A 41 -3.74 13.54 4.86
N ARG A 42 -3.89 12.94 3.68
CA ARG A 42 -3.46 13.50 2.38
C ARG A 42 -4.43 13.09 1.26
N PRO A 43 -5.64 13.67 1.22
CA PRO A 43 -6.67 13.28 0.25
C PRO A 43 -6.21 13.43 -1.21
N GLY A 44 -5.51 14.52 -1.55
CA GLY A 44 -4.98 14.71 -2.91
C GLY A 44 -3.98 13.63 -3.33
N GLY A 45 -3.10 13.21 -2.41
CA GLY A 45 -2.17 12.10 -2.64
C GLY A 45 -2.89 10.76 -2.77
N TYR A 46 -3.96 10.57 -1.98
CA TYR A 46 -4.80 9.38 -2.05
C TYR A 46 -5.49 9.20 -3.39
N PHE A 47 -6.01 10.27 -4.00
CA PHE A 47 -6.61 10.18 -5.34
C PHE A 47 -5.58 9.99 -6.46
N GLY A 48 -4.32 10.38 -6.25
CA GLY A 48 -3.22 10.14 -7.20
C GLY A 48 -2.60 8.74 -7.12
N LEU A 49 -2.84 7.98 -6.04
CA LEU A 49 -2.25 6.65 -5.84
C LEU A 49 -2.52 5.65 -6.99
N PRO A 50 -3.74 5.53 -7.55
CA PRO A 50 -4.03 4.61 -8.64
C PRO A 50 -3.18 4.80 -9.89
N THR A 51 -2.70 6.02 -10.15
CA THR A 51 -1.82 6.31 -11.29
C THR A 51 -0.49 5.55 -11.21
N THR A 52 -0.07 5.16 -10.00
CA THR A 52 1.16 4.38 -9.78
C THR A 52 0.99 2.88 -10.01
N TYR A 53 -0.25 2.40 -10.13
CA TYR A 53 -0.56 0.97 -10.31
C TYR A 53 -0.56 0.59 -11.80
N CYS A 54 0.62 0.61 -12.41
CA CYS A 54 0.76 0.41 -13.86
C CYS A 54 0.25 -0.95 -14.36
N VAL A 55 0.44 -2.02 -13.58
CA VAL A 55 0.08 -3.39 -13.99
C VAL A 55 -1.44 -3.56 -14.18
N PRO A 56 -2.31 -3.19 -13.21
CA PRO A 56 -3.76 -3.21 -13.41
C PRO A 56 -4.23 -2.45 -14.66
N TRP A 57 -3.66 -1.26 -14.92
CA TRP A 57 -4.02 -0.48 -16.10
C TRP A 57 -3.61 -1.17 -17.40
N ALA A 58 -2.40 -1.75 -17.46
CA ALA A 58 -1.96 -2.48 -18.65
C ALA A 58 -2.81 -3.73 -18.91
N VAL A 59 -3.21 -4.45 -17.85
CA VAL A 59 -4.15 -5.58 -17.96
C VAL A 59 -5.52 -5.11 -18.48
N ALA A 60 -6.04 -4.00 -17.95
CA ALA A 60 -7.29 -3.40 -18.43
C ALA A 60 -7.20 -2.99 -19.91
N THR A 61 -6.05 -2.46 -20.36
CA THR A 61 -5.82 -2.13 -21.77
C THR A 61 -5.85 -3.37 -22.66
N VAL A 62 -5.25 -4.49 -22.24
CA VAL A 62 -5.29 -5.75 -23.00
C VAL A 62 -6.74 -6.20 -23.19
N ILE A 63 -7.53 -6.19 -22.13
CA ILE A 63 -8.95 -6.58 -22.16
C ILE A 63 -9.75 -5.63 -23.06
N ALA A 64 -9.57 -4.31 -22.90
CA ALA A 64 -10.30 -3.29 -23.66
C ALA A 64 -9.94 -3.27 -25.16
N SER A 65 -8.71 -3.65 -25.51
CA SER A 65 -8.25 -3.75 -26.91
C SER A 65 -8.74 -5.01 -27.64
N GLY A 66 -9.40 -5.94 -26.93
CA GLY A 66 -9.75 -7.23 -27.50
C GLY A 66 -8.55 -8.14 -27.70
N PHE A 67 -7.54 -8.07 -26.82
CA PHE A 67 -6.31 -8.86 -26.86
C PHE A 67 -5.43 -8.59 -28.08
N ASP A 68 -5.35 -7.33 -28.52
CA ASP A 68 -4.50 -6.93 -29.64
C ASP A 68 -3.00 -6.99 -29.26
N LEU A 69 -2.13 -7.27 -30.22
CA LEU A 69 -0.71 -7.56 -29.98
C LEU A 69 0.04 -6.38 -29.36
N TRP A 70 -0.30 -5.14 -29.73
CA TRP A 70 0.34 -3.95 -29.15
C TRP A 70 0.03 -3.81 -27.65
N SER A 71 -1.13 -4.28 -27.18
CA SER A 71 -1.50 -4.18 -25.76
C SER A 71 -0.61 -5.06 -24.89
N PHE A 72 -0.18 -6.22 -25.41
CA PHE A 72 0.79 -7.08 -24.75
C PHE A 72 2.17 -6.44 -24.65
N SER A 73 2.57 -5.59 -25.61
CA SER A 73 3.82 -4.84 -25.51
C SER A 73 3.80 -3.86 -24.34
N LEU A 74 2.68 -3.17 -24.13
CA LEU A 74 2.47 -2.27 -22.99
C LEU A 74 2.48 -3.04 -21.66
N LEU A 75 1.80 -4.20 -21.60
CA LEU A 75 1.82 -5.07 -20.42
C LEU A 75 3.23 -5.56 -20.09
N SER A 76 3.98 -6.00 -21.10
CA SER A 76 5.37 -6.42 -20.94
C SER A 76 6.25 -5.28 -20.39
N MET A 77 6.14 -4.08 -20.96
CA MET A 77 6.87 -2.91 -20.47
C MET A 77 6.51 -2.57 -19.02
N ALA A 78 5.23 -2.59 -18.65
CA ALA A 78 4.77 -2.32 -17.29
C ALA A 78 5.34 -3.34 -16.29
N LEU A 79 5.31 -4.63 -16.64
CA LEU A 79 5.86 -5.70 -15.80
C LEU A 79 7.37 -5.58 -15.65
N LEU A 80 8.10 -5.33 -16.74
CA LEU A 80 9.56 -5.16 -16.72
C LEU A 80 9.96 -3.97 -15.85
N ALA A 81 9.29 -2.83 -15.99
CA ALA A 81 9.53 -1.66 -15.15
C ALA A 81 9.29 -2.01 -13.67
N ARG A 82 8.20 -2.72 -13.37
CA ARG A 82 7.85 -3.09 -11.99
C ARG A 82 8.85 -4.05 -11.36
N ILE A 83 9.26 -5.07 -12.10
CA ILE A 83 10.30 -6.02 -11.69
C ILE A 83 11.63 -5.29 -11.47
N THR A 84 12.00 -4.37 -12.36
CA THR A 84 13.27 -3.63 -12.26
C THR A 84 13.33 -2.81 -10.96
N VAL A 85 12.26 -2.07 -10.63
CA VAL A 85 12.19 -1.32 -9.37
C VAL A 85 12.20 -2.25 -8.16
N CYS A 86 11.50 -3.39 -8.24
CA CYS A 86 11.48 -4.37 -7.15
C CYS A 86 12.86 -4.96 -6.89
N LEU A 87 13.59 -5.35 -7.94
CA LEU A 87 14.93 -5.91 -7.82
C LEU A 87 15.95 -4.87 -7.36
N SER A 88 15.89 -3.64 -7.88
CA SER A 88 16.82 -2.57 -7.50
C SER A 88 16.69 -2.22 -6.02
N ILE A 89 15.47 -2.10 -5.51
CA ILE A 89 15.22 -1.80 -4.10
C ILE A 89 15.44 -3.05 -3.23
N GLY A 90 14.84 -4.18 -3.58
CA GLY A 90 14.88 -5.41 -2.79
C GLY A 90 16.28 -5.99 -2.65
N VAL A 91 16.94 -6.29 -3.78
CA VAL A 91 18.27 -6.91 -3.78
C VAL A 91 19.37 -5.86 -3.64
N GLY A 92 19.24 -4.71 -4.31
CA GLY A 92 20.28 -3.69 -4.33
C GLY A 92 20.40 -2.89 -3.04
N VAL A 93 19.27 -2.48 -2.45
CA VAL A 93 19.25 -1.60 -1.26
C VAL A 93 18.99 -2.40 0.01
N LEU A 94 17.90 -3.18 0.05
CA LEU A 94 17.51 -3.94 1.24
C LEU A 94 18.33 -5.23 1.42
N ARG A 95 19.05 -5.68 0.38
CA ARG A 95 19.80 -6.94 0.34
C ARG A 95 18.94 -8.15 0.72
N ASP A 96 17.66 -8.10 0.40
CA ASP A 96 16.70 -9.15 0.67
C ASP A 96 16.62 -10.12 -0.52
N GLY A 97 17.22 -11.30 -0.35
CA GLY A 97 17.21 -12.37 -1.35
C GLY A 97 15.83 -13.03 -1.52
N GLN A 98 14.92 -12.88 -0.56
CA GLN A 98 13.57 -13.46 -0.63
C GLN A 98 12.76 -12.86 -1.79
N VAL A 99 13.06 -11.61 -2.16
CA VAL A 99 12.43 -10.89 -3.27
C VAL A 99 12.53 -11.66 -4.59
N LEU A 100 13.61 -12.42 -4.81
CA LEU A 100 13.77 -13.23 -6.03
C LEU A 100 12.78 -14.39 -6.11
N ARG A 101 12.49 -15.02 -4.97
CA ARG A 101 11.51 -16.14 -4.89
C ARG A 101 10.09 -15.62 -5.04
N ASP A 102 9.82 -14.46 -4.47
CA ASP A 102 8.46 -13.90 -4.35
C ASP A 102 8.15 -12.89 -5.47
N LEU A 103 9.01 -12.78 -6.49
CA LEU A 103 8.90 -11.82 -7.60
C LEU A 103 7.57 -11.93 -8.37
N TRP A 104 7.04 -13.15 -8.51
CA TRP A 104 5.78 -13.41 -9.20
C TRP A 104 4.55 -12.85 -8.45
N LEU A 105 4.67 -12.58 -7.14
CA LEU A 105 3.61 -11.95 -6.34
C LEU A 105 3.50 -10.45 -6.58
N ILE A 106 4.51 -9.81 -7.17
CA ILE A 106 4.54 -8.37 -7.44
C ILE A 106 3.35 -7.89 -8.30
N PRO A 107 3.04 -8.50 -9.47
CA PRO A 107 1.87 -8.10 -10.25
C PRO A 107 0.56 -8.32 -9.49
N PHE A 108 0.45 -9.41 -8.72
CA PHE A 108 -0.72 -9.68 -7.88
C PHE A 108 -0.89 -8.62 -6.78
N LYS A 109 0.23 -8.22 -6.15
CA LYS A 109 0.27 -7.16 -5.14
C LYS A 109 -0.25 -5.85 -5.69
N ASP A 110 0.10 -5.47 -6.92
CA ASP A 110 -0.38 -4.22 -7.52
C ASP A 110 -1.90 -4.22 -7.75
N VAL A 111 -2.46 -5.36 -8.17
CA VAL A 111 -3.92 -5.54 -8.25
C VAL A 111 -4.54 -5.46 -6.86
N ALA A 112 -3.97 -6.13 -5.86
CA ALA A 112 -4.45 -6.08 -4.49
C ALA A 112 -4.41 -4.64 -3.92
N CYS A 113 -3.36 -3.87 -4.21
CA CYS A 113 -3.26 -2.46 -3.81
C CYS A 113 -4.35 -1.60 -4.46
N LEU A 114 -4.69 -1.82 -5.74
CA LEU A 114 -5.79 -1.13 -6.40
C LEU A 114 -7.14 -1.47 -5.75
N LEU A 115 -7.37 -2.75 -5.43
CA LEU A 115 -8.60 -3.18 -4.74
C LEU A 115 -8.69 -2.59 -3.33
N LEU A 116 -7.61 -2.62 -2.55
CA LEU A 116 -7.55 -2.00 -1.22
C LEU A 116 -7.80 -0.49 -1.29
N TRP A 117 -7.28 0.18 -2.32
CA TRP A 117 -7.55 1.59 -2.56
C TRP A 117 -9.04 1.87 -2.83
N LEU A 118 -9.69 1.04 -3.66
CA LEU A 118 -11.14 1.12 -3.90
C LEU A 118 -11.92 0.87 -2.61
N CYS A 119 -11.59 -0.19 -1.87
CA CYS A 119 -12.27 -0.51 -0.62
C CYS A 119 -12.05 0.56 0.46
N GLY A 120 -10.89 1.21 0.48
CA GLY A 120 -10.60 2.33 1.37
C GLY A 120 -11.43 3.59 1.10
N LEU A 121 -12.08 3.69 -0.07
CA LEU A 121 -13.05 4.75 -0.38
C LEU A 121 -14.46 4.45 0.14
N LEU A 122 -14.82 3.17 0.31
CA LEU A 122 -16.19 2.74 0.57
C LEU A 122 -16.63 2.95 2.02
N ASP A 123 -15.69 2.96 2.97
CA ASP A 123 -16.02 2.98 4.39
C ASP A 123 -14.90 3.65 5.21
N ASP A 124 -15.32 4.33 6.27
CA ASP A 124 -14.46 5.09 7.20
C ASP A 124 -14.23 4.33 8.52
N THR A 125 -14.80 3.13 8.64
CA THR A 125 -14.74 2.30 9.86
C THR A 125 -13.45 1.49 9.90
N ILE A 126 -12.62 1.71 10.91
CA ILE A 126 -11.32 1.10 11.14
C ILE A 126 -11.41 0.19 12.36
N GLU A 127 -10.81 -0.99 12.26
CA GLU A 127 -10.57 -1.84 13.43
C GLU A 127 -9.19 -1.54 14.03
N TRP A 128 -9.13 -1.27 15.32
CA TRP A 128 -7.89 -1.03 16.06
C TRP A 128 -7.92 -1.76 17.40
N ARG A 129 -6.99 -2.72 17.58
CA ARG A 129 -6.85 -3.53 18.81
C ARG A 129 -8.15 -4.23 19.25
N GLY A 130 -8.95 -4.70 18.28
CA GLY A 130 -10.22 -5.40 18.54
C GLY A 130 -11.42 -4.47 18.77
N GLU A 131 -11.25 -3.16 18.63
CA GLU A 131 -12.30 -2.15 18.77
C GLU A 131 -12.54 -1.45 17.42
N THR A 132 -13.79 -1.14 17.11
CA THR A 132 -14.18 -0.44 15.89
C THR A 132 -14.22 1.08 16.12
N PHE A 133 -13.63 1.83 15.20
CA PHE A 133 -13.56 3.28 15.23
C PHE A 133 -13.96 3.84 13.87
N ARG A 134 -14.78 4.89 13.84
CA ARG A 134 -15.02 5.69 12.66
C ARG A 134 -14.00 6.82 12.60
N LEU A 135 -13.32 6.96 11.46
CA LEU A 135 -12.37 8.04 11.23
C LEU A 135 -13.12 9.30 10.77
N ASP A 136 -13.00 10.40 11.51
CA ASP A 136 -13.56 11.72 11.15
C ASP A 136 -12.50 12.81 11.35
N LYS A 137 -11.97 13.35 10.25
CA LYS A 137 -11.00 14.48 10.23
C LYS A 137 -9.81 14.26 11.17
N GLY A 138 -9.15 13.11 11.06
CA GLY A 138 -8.00 12.73 11.89
C GLY A 138 -8.35 12.31 13.31
N LYS A 139 -9.64 12.19 13.66
CA LYS A 139 -10.10 11.71 14.97
C LYS A 139 -10.69 10.31 14.85
N LEU A 140 -10.37 9.47 15.83
CA LEU A 140 -10.96 8.14 15.99
C LEU A 140 -12.19 8.28 16.91
N ILE A 141 -13.38 8.10 16.36
CA ILE A 141 -14.64 8.09 17.11
C ILE A 141 -15.02 6.62 17.30
N ARG A 142 -15.16 6.13 18.54
CA ARG A 142 -15.55 4.73 18.78
C ARG A 142 -16.91 4.46 18.13
N ALA A 143 -16.98 3.44 17.29
CA ALA A 143 -18.26 2.97 16.75
C ALA A 143 -18.93 2.13 17.86
N ASN A 144 -20.15 2.52 18.22
CA ASN A 144 -20.95 1.84 19.24
C ASN A 144 -21.46 0.49 18.75
#